data_AF-A0A9P1KJ51-F1
#
_entry.id   AF-A0A9P1KJ51-F1
#
_cell.length_a   1.000
_cell.length_b   1.000
_cell.length_c   1.000
_cell.angle_alpha   90.00
_cell.angle_beta   90.00
_cell.angle_gamma   90.00
#
_symmetry.space_group_name_H-M   'P 1'
#
loop_
_entity.id
_entity.type
_entity.pdbx_description
1 polymer ?
#
loop_
_entity_poly.entity_id
_entity_poly.type
_entity_poly.pdbx_seq_one_letter_code
_entity_poly.pdbx_strand_id
1 'polypeptide(L)' 'MKGLDTNVIVRFLVRDDESQWQQADRYINQALENHQTCLINNIVLCEVAWVLRSRYKIKRDQLITIL' A
#
# COMPACT_ATOMS: atom_id res chain seq x y z
N MET A 1 0.23 -10.87 -14.86
CA MET A 1 -0.18 -9.65 -14.12
C MET A 1 0.14 -9.88 -12.66
N LYS A 2 0.85 -8.95 -11.98
CA LYS A 2 1.22 -9.09 -10.56
C LYS A 2 0.15 -8.45 -9.69
N GLY A 3 -0.26 -9.11 -8.61
CA GLY A 3 -1.13 -8.51 -7.59
C GLY A 3 -0.32 -7.88 -6.47
N LEU A 4 -0.78 -6.75 -5.92
CA LEU A 4 -0.22 -6.21 -4.68
C LEU A 4 -0.98 -6.78 -3.48
N ASP A 5 -0.22 -7.17 -2.46
CA ASP A 5 -0.74 -7.56 -1.16
C ASP A 5 -0.89 -6.36 -0.23
N THR A 6 -1.77 -6.48 0.76
CA THR A 6 -2.03 -5.46 1.78
C THR A 6 -0.75 -4.99 2.46
N ASN A 7 0.18 -5.91 2.79
CA ASN A 7 1.40 -5.52 3.49
C ASN A 7 2.32 -4.64 2.65
N VAL A 8 2.43 -4.91 1.34
CA VAL A 8 3.28 -4.08 0.46
C VAL A 8 2.73 -2.65 0.40
N ILE A 9 1.41 -2.51 0.25
CA ILE A 9 0.75 -1.21 0.19
C ILE A 9 0.87 -0.47 1.53
N VAL A 10 0.58 -1.13 2.65
CA VAL A 10 0.67 -0.51 3.99
C VAL A 10 2.10 -0.05 4.28
N ARG A 11 3.11 -0.88 3.97
CA ARG A 11 4.52 -0.50 4.17
C ARG A 11 4.89 0.70 3.35
N PHE A 12 4.50 0.75 2.08
CA PHE A 12 4.75 1.90 1.21
C PHE A 12 4.10 3.18 1.73
N LEU A 13 2.84 3.12 2.18
CA LEU A 13 2.08 4.29 2.62
C LEU A 13 2.55 4.85 3.98
N VAL A 14 2.86 3.99 4.94
CA VAL A 14 3.06 4.44 6.33
C VAL A 14 4.52 4.64 6.71
N ARG A 15 5.46 3.94 6.06
CA ARG A 15 6.89 3.99 6.39
C ARG A 15 7.16 3.78 7.89
N ASP A 16 6.54 2.77 8.47
CA ASP A 16 6.70 2.45 9.90
C ASP A 16 7.92 1.56 10.19
N ASP A 17 8.37 0.79 9.19
CA ASP A 17 9.63 0.05 9.18
C ASP A 17 10.42 0.48 7.94
N GLU A 18 11.58 1.09 8.15
CA GLU A 18 12.39 1.67 7.07
C GLU A 18 12.88 0.62 6.06
N SER A 19 13.26 -0.57 6.53
CA SER A 19 13.74 -1.65 5.65
C SER A 19 12.63 -2.20 4.78
N GLN A 20 11.45 -2.39 5.36
CA GLN A 20 10.28 -2.88 4.62
C GLN A 20 9.72 -1.80 3.68
N TRP A 21 9.73 -0.54 4.11
CA TRP A 21 9.34 0.59 3.25
C TRP A 21 10.24 0.69 2.02
N GLN A 22 11.57 0.66 2.19
CA GLN A 22 12.51 0.69 1.06
C GLN A 22 12.30 -0.48 0.09
N GLN A 23 11.94 -1.66 0.59
CA GLN A 23 11.62 -2.80 -0.28
C GLN A 23 10.33 -2.58 -1.06
N ALA A 24 9.27 -2.08 -0.41
CA ALA A 24 8.00 -1.77 -1.07
C ALA A 24 8.15 -0.63 -2.09
N ASP A 25 8.85 0.44 -1.73
CA ASP A 25 9.14 1.59 -2.58
C ASP A 25 9.94 1.17 -3.84
N ARG A 26 11.04 0.42 -3.67
CA ARG A 26 11.81 -0.09 -4.81
C ARG A 26 10.96 -0.97 -5.72
N TYR A 27 10.13 -1.85 -5.16
CA TYR A 27 9.29 -2.73 -5.95
C TYR A 27 8.25 -1.95 -6.77
N ILE A 28 7.59 -0.96 -6.17
CA ILE A 28 6.58 -0.12 -6.84
C ILE A 28 7.24 0.76 -7.91
N ASN A 29 8.35 1.43 -7.59
CA ASN A 29 9.08 2.28 -8.55
C ASN A 29 9.61 1.45 -9.73
N GLN A 30 10.16 0.26 -9.49
CA GLN A 30 10.58 -0.64 -10.56
C GLN A 30 9.40 -1.07 -11.44
N ALA A 31 8.22 -1.34 -10.87
CA ALA A 31 7.04 -1.67 -11.67
C ALA A 31 6.62 -0.48 -12.56
N LEU A 32 6.67 0.75 -12.04
CA LEU A 32 6.38 1.98 -12.79
C LEU A 32 7.37 2.21 -13.92
N GLU A 33 8.68 2.12 -13.66
CA GLU A 33 9.75 2.28 -14.65
C GLU A 33 9.59 1.27 -15.81
N ASN A 34 9.24 0.02 -15.47
CA ASN A 34 9.04 -1.04 -16.46
C ASN A 34 7.64 -1.04 -17.10
N HIS A 35 6.82 -0.01 -16.84
CA HIS A 35 5.44 0.10 -17.34
C HIS A 35 4.59 -1.15 -17.04
N GLN A 36 4.87 -1.80 -15.91
CA GLN A 36 4.17 -3.00 -15.46
C GLN A 36 2.93 -2.62 -14.66
N THR A 37 1.77 -3.10 -15.08
CA THR A 37 0.54 -2.95 -14.30
C THR A 37 0.52 -3.93 -13.13
N CYS A 38 0.29 -3.39 -11.94
CA CYS A 38 -0.03 -4.17 -10.74
C CYS A 38 -1.52 -4.09 -10.45
N LEU A 39 -2.13 -5.24 -10.14
CA LEU A 39 -3.54 -5.32 -9.75
C LEU A 39 -3.68 -5.12 -8.25
N ILE A 40 -4.59 -4.24 -7.84
CA ILE A 40 -5.07 -4.13 -6.46
C ILE A 40 -6.49 -4.69 -6.45
N ASN A 41 -6.71 -5.79 -5.73
CA ASN A 41 -8.05 -6.38 -5.59
C ASN A 41 -8.87 -5.55 -4.59
N ASN A 42 -10.19 -5.48 -4.78
CA ASN A 42 -11.12 -4.86 -3.83
C ASN A 42 -10.93 -5.38 -2.39
N ILE A 43 -10.65 -6.68 -2.21
CA ILE A 43 -10.42 -7.22 -0.86
C ILE A 43 -9.15 -6.64 -0.22
N VAL A 44 -8.09 -6.45 -1.01
CA VAL A 44 -6.84 -5.81 -0.57
C VAL A 44 -7.10 -4.35 -0.20
N LEU A 45 -7.90 -3.63 -0.98
CA LEU A 45 -8.26 -2.25 -0.66
C LEU A 45 -9.05 -2.16 0.66
N CYS A 46 -10.00 -3.06 0.88
CA CYS A 46 -10.74 -3.16 2.15
C CYS A 46 -9.82 -3.44 3.34
N GLU A 47 -8.84 -4.33 3.17
CA GLU A 47 -7.86 -4.66 4.20
C GLU A 47 -6.94 -3.47 4.50
N VAL A 48 -6.42 -2.78 3.48
CA VAL A 48 -5.61 -1.56 3.65
C VAL A 48 -6.38 -0.52 4.46
N ALA A 49 -7.64 -0.24 4.07
CA ALA A 49 -8.49 0.68 4.82
C ALA A 49 -8.72 0.23 6.27
N TRP A 50 -8.92 -1.08 6.49
CA TRP A 50 -9.08 -1.64 7.83
C TRP A 50 -7.81 -1.53 8.68
N VAL A 51 -6.62 -1.81 8.12
CA VAL A 51 -5.33 -1.72 8.80
C VAL A 51 -5.01 -0.27 9.16
N LEU A 52 -5.13 0.66 8.21
CA LEU A 52 -4.86 2.08 8.43
C LEU A 52 -5.74 2.66 9.55
N ARG A 53 -7.03 2.26 9.62
CA ARG A 53 -7.94 2.67 10.70
C ARG A 53 -7.63 2.00 12.03
N SER A 54 -7.45 0.68 12.03
CA SER A 54 -7.39 -0.10 13.26
C SER A 54 -6.03 -0.01 13.95
N ARG A 55 -4.94 -0.07 13.18
CA ARG A 55 -3.56 -0.05 13.68
C ARG A 55 -2.97 1.35 13.73
N TYR A 56 -3.08 2.10 12.63
CA TYR A 56 -2.46 3.42 12.52
C TYR A 56 -3.38 4.59 12.88
N LYS A 57 -4.63 4.29 13.27
CA LYS A 57 -5.63 5.26 13.73
C LYS A 57 -5.89 6.40 12.74
N ILE A 58 -5.66 6.17 11.45
CA ILE A 58 -5.96 7.11 10.38
C ILE A 58 -7.47 7.32 10.32
N LYS A 59 -7.89 8.59 10.29
CA LYS A 59 -9.31 8.96 10.29
C LYS A 59 -9.91 8.77 8.89
N ARG A 60 -11.25 8.63 8.83
CA ARG A 60 -11.96 8.33 7.58
C ARG A 60 -11.78 9.41 6.51
N ASP A 61 -11.79 10.66 6.90
CA ASP A 61 -11.52 11.82 6.04
C ASP A 61 -10.13 11.74 5.40
N GLN A 62 -9.11 11.37 6.18
CA GLN A 62 -7.75 11.17 5.66
C GLN A 62 -7.66 10.00 4.69
N LEU A 63 -8.38 8.89 4.95
CA LEU A 63 -8.38 7.74 4.05
C LEU A 63 -8.94 8.06 2.66
N ILE A 64 -9.97 8.90 2.58
CA ILE A 64 -10.56 9.31 1.29
C ILE A 64 -9.56 10.10 0.44
N THR A 65 -8.59 10.77 1.07
CA THR A 65 -7.53 11.49 0.36
C THR A 65 -6.37 10.57 -0.04
N ILE A 66 -6.15 9.47 0.70
CA ILE A 66 -5.03 8.54 0.48
C ILE A 66 -5.38 7.45 -0.55
N LEU A 67 -6.63 6.95 -0.53
CA LEU A 67 -7.11 5.83 -1.35
C LEU A 67 -8.10 6.30 -2.42
#